data_AF-A0A5A9XB84-F1
#
_entry.id   AF-A0A5A9XB84-F1
#
_cell.length_a   1.000
_cell.length_b   1.000
_cell.length_c   1.000
_cell.angle_alpha   90.00
_cell.angle_beta   90.00
_cell.angle_gamma   90.00
#
_symmetry.space_group_name_H-M   'P 1'
#
loop_
_entity.id
_entity.type
_entity.pdbx_description
1 polymer ?
#
loop_
_entity_poly.entity_id
_entity_poly.type
_entity_poly.pdbx_seq_one_letter_code
_entity_poly.pdbx_strand_id
1 'polypeptide(L)'
;MSLAAVALAVAPCVGSASDIDEAKLEQGKALFMKDAVPACAVCHTLKDAGSAGAIGPNLDDLKPSYSHVKDMVTQGAGIMPSFGESLTDEQIEAVAAYVSHVTGGDPS
;
A
#
# COMPACT_ATOMS: atom_id res chain seq x y z
N MET A 1 -15.23 -53.24 19.62
CA MET A 1 -15.45 -52.50 18.36
C MET A 1 -15.68 -51.05 18.71
N SER A 2 -15.01 -50.01 18.22
CA SER A 2 -13.74 -49.78 17.51
C SER A 2 -13.57 -48.26 17.65
N LEU A 3 -12.35 -47.78 17.90
CA LEU A 3 -12.03 -46.37 17.89
C LEU A 3 -12.24 -45.81 16.48
N ALA A 4 -12.75 -44.58 16.37
CA ALA A 4 -12.55 -43.75 15.20
C ALA A 4 -12.18 -42.35 15.68
N ALA A 5 -10.88 -42.08 15.72
CA ALA A 5 -10.34 -40.73 15.83
C ALA A 5 -10.55 -40.04 14.49
N VAL A 6 -11.34 -38.96 14.48
CA VAL A 6 -11.44 -38.05 13.34
C VAL A 6 -10.23 -37.14 13.39
N ALA A 7 -9.22 -37.43 12.57
CA ALA A 7 -8.11 -36.53 12.33
C ALA A 7 -8.61 -35.34 11.50
N LEU A 8 -8.70 -34.18 12.13
CA LEU A 8 -8.87 -32.90 11.45
C LEU A 8 -7.53 -32.56 10.78
N ALA A 9 -7.40 -32.90 9.50
CA ALA A 9 -6.29 -32.46 8.67
C ALA A 9 -6.43 -30.95 8.43
N VAL A 10 -5.73 -30.15 9.24
CA VAL A 10 -5.43 -28.76 8.92
C VAL A 10 -4.36 -28.78 7.83
N ALA A 11 -4.79 -28.67 6.57
CA ALA A 11 -3.88 -28.39 5.47
C ALA A 11 -3.37 -26.96 5.63
N PRO A 12 -2.05 -26.72 5.61
CA PRO A 12 -1.53 -25.36 5.53
C PRO A 12 -1.91 -24.82 4.15
N CYS A 13 -2.74 -23.78 4.13
CA CYS A 13 -2.97 -22.95 2.96
C CYS A 13 -1.61 -22.37 2.56
N VAL A 14 -1.01 -22.95 1.51
CA VAL A 14 0.08 -22.32 0.76
C VAL A 14 -0.50 -21.01 0.22
N GLY A 15 -0.10 -19.88 0.82
CA GLY A 15 -0.41 -18.55 0.29
C GLY A 15 0.10 -18.49 -1.14
N SER A 16 -0.80 -18.26 -2.07
CA SER A 16 -0.45 -18.06 -3.48
C SER A 16 0.17 -16.68 -3.65
N ALA A 17 1.01 -16.49 -4.67
CA ALA A 17 1.64 -15.19 -4.94
C ALA A 17 0.62 -14.04 -5.01
N SER A 18 -0.60 -14.32 -5.48
CA SER A 18 -1.72 -13.37 -5.55
C SER A 18 -2.23 -12.90 -4.17
N ASP A 19 -2.17 -13.76 -3.14
CA ASP A 19 -2.61 -13.40 -1.78
C ASP A 19 -1.62 -12.41 -1.13
N ILE A 20 -0.33 -12.52 -1.49
CA ILE A 20 0.72 -11.61 -1.04
C ILE A 20 0.56 -10.24 -1.71
N ASP A 21 0.22 -10.21 -3.01
CA ASP A 21 -0.04 -8.96 -3.72
C ASP A 21 -1.25 -8.23 -3.14
N GLU A 22 -2.33 -8.95 -2.82
CA GLU A 22 -3.51 -8.36 -2.17
C GLU A 22 -3.19 -7.80 -0.78
N ALA A 23 -2.50 -8.58 0.06
CA ALA A 23 -2.07 -8.11 1.39
C ALA A 23 -1.17 -6.87 1.30
N LYS A 24 -0.28 -6.80 0.30
CA LYS A 24 0.58 -5.63 0.06
C LYS A 24 -0.23 -4.40 -0.34
N LEU A 25 -1.24 -4.56 -1.21
CA LEU A 25 -2.13 -3.49 -1.60
C LEU A 25 -3.01 -3.00 -0.44
N GLU A 26 -3.51 -3.91 0.40
CA GLU A 26 -4.26 -3.57 1.61
C GLU A 26 -3.40 -2.79 2.61
N GLN A 27 -2.16 -3.24 2.85
CA GLN A 27 -1.20 -2.53 3.69
C GLN A 27 -0.89 -1.14 3.13
N GLY A 28 -0.65 -1.03 1.82
CA GLY A 28 -0.41 0.25 1.16
C GLY A 28 -1.59 1.21 1.29
N LYS A 29 -2.81 0.70 1.16
CA LYS A 29 -4.04 1.49 1.39
C LYS A 29 -4.16 1.96 2.84
N ALA A 30 -3.85 1.10 3.81
CA ALA A 30 -3.91 1.45 5.22
C ALA A 30 -2.90 2.55 5.58
N LEU A 31 -1.67 2.44 5.09
CA LEU A 31 -0.64 3.49 5.18
C LEU A 31 -1.08 4.80 4.53
N PHE A 32 -1.64 4.72 3.32
CA PHE A 32 -2.14 5.89 2.60
C PHE A 32 -3.24 6.63 3.39
N MET A 33 -4.13 5.87 4.04
CA MET A 33 -5.32 6.39 4.71
C MET A 33 -5.07 6.88 6.13
N LYS A 34 -4.22 6.20 6.90
CA LYS A 34 -4.14 6.41 8.36
C LYS A 34 -2.82 6.02 9.03
N ASP A 35 -2.09 5.03 8.54
CA ASP A 35 -0.98 4.47 9.30
C ASP A 35 0.34 5.21 9.08
N ALA A 36 0.48 5.95 7.97
CA ALA A 36 1.53 6.96 7.82
C ALA A 36 1.15 8.26 8.57
N VAL A 37 2.12 8.97 9.14
CA VAL A 37 1.90 10.22 9.87
C VAL A 37 2.76 11.35 9.29
N PRO A 38 2.15 12.38 8.68
CA PRO A 38 0.71 12.52 8.39
C PRO A 38 0.23 11.50 7.34
N ALA A 39 -1.05 11.14 7.39
CA ALA A 39 -1.63 10.24 6.40
C ALA A 39 -1.62 10.90 5.01
N CYS A 40 -1.26 10.13 3.98
CA CYS A 40 -1.15 10.62 2.61
C CYS A 40 -2.47 11.25 2.12
N ALA A 41 -3.59 10.65 2.52
CA ALA A 41 -4.94 11.08 2.20
C ALA A 41 -5.33 12.48 2.70
N VAL A 42 -4.63 13.00 3.72
CA VAL A 42 -4.85 14.38 4.20
C VAL A 42 -4.43 15.37 3.12
N CYS A 43 -3.38 15.05 2.37
CA CYS A 43 -2.80 15.95 1.39
C CYS A 43 -3.24 15.64 -0.04
N HIS A 44 -3.44 14.37 -0.38
CA HIS A 44 -3.66 13.92 -1.75
C HIS A 44 -5.09 13.47 -2.03
N THR A 45 -5.55 13.78 -3.25
CA THR A 45 -6.75 13.18 -3.83
C THR A 45 -6.39 11.83 -4.43
N LEU A 46 -7.19 10.82 -4.10
CA LEU A 46 -7.10 9.46 -4.64
C LEU A 46 -8.47 8.77 -4.50
N LYS A 47 -9.11 8.52 -5.64
CA LYS A 47 -10.49 8.02 -5.70
C LYS A 47 -10.65 6.65 -5.07
N ASP A 48 -9.71 5.73 -5.28
CA ASP A 48 -9.76 4.38 -4.69
C ASP A 48 -9.78 4.42 -3.15
N ALA A 49 -9.02 5.35 -2.58
CA ALA A 49 -8.95 5.59 -1.15
C ALA A 49 -10.12 6.45 -0.64
N GLY A 50 -10.93 7.03 -1.53
CA GLY A 50 -11.97 8.00 -1.17
C GLY A 50 -11.41 9.30 -0.57
N SER A 51 -10.15 9.63 -0.85
CA SER A 51 -9.53 10.86 -0.35
C SER A 51 -9.69 12.01 -1.33
N ALA A 52 -9.81 13.22 -0.78
CA ALA A 52 -9.98 14.47 -1.52
C ALA A 52 -9.00 15.56 -1.04
N GLY A 53 -7.82 15.16 -0.56
CA GLY A 53 -6.79 16.11 -0.16
C GLY A 53 -6.37 16.99 -1.33
N ALA A 54 -6.20 18.29 -1.08
CA ALA A 54 -5.92 19.30 -2.12
C ALA A 54 -4.62 20.08 -1.88
N ILE A 55 -3.78 19.60 -0.95
CA ILE A 55 -2.47 20.19 -0.64
C ILE A 55 -1.42 19.69 -1.62
N GLY A 56 -1.42 18.38 -1.85
CA GLY A 56 -0.62 17.71 -2.87
C GLY A 56 -1.39 17.55 -4.19
N PRO A 57 -0.71 17.08 -5.24
CA PRO A 57 -1.35 16.77 -6.52
C PRO A 57 -2.44 15.69 -6.38
N ASN A 58 -3.41 15.74 -7.29
CA ASN A 58 -4.34 14.64 -7.51
C ASN A 58 -3.61 13.46 -8.13
N LEU A 59 -3.57 12.33 -7.41
CA LEU A 59 -2.84 11.14 -7.82
C LEU A 59 -3.56 10.38 -8.94
N ASP A 60 -4.89 10.49 -9.04
CA ASP A 60 -5.67 9.91 -10.14
C ASP A 60 -5.29 10.53 -11.50
N ASP A 61 -4.92 11.82 -11.50
CA ASP A 61 -4.48 12.54 -12.69
C ASP A 61 -2.97 12.34 -12.95
N LEU A 62 -2.16 12.35 -11.88
CA LEU A 62 -0.71 12.27 -11.97
C LEU A 62 -0.21 10.89 -12.42
N LYS A 63 -0.88 9.81 -11.98
CA LYS A 63 -0.53 8.41 -12.29
C LYS A 63 0.96 8.09 -12.12
N PRO A 64 1.55 8.38 -10.96
CA PRO A 64 2.99 8.20 -10.76
C PRO A 64 3.40 6.73 -10.86
N SER A 65 4.61 6.46 -11.35
CA SER A 65 5.19 5.11 -11.33
C SER A 65 5.51 4.68 -9.91
N TYR A 66 5.59 3.36 -9.70
CA TYR A 66 6.02 2.74 -8.44
C TYR A 66 7.35 3.33 -7.94
N SER A 67 8.36 3.35 -8.82
CA SER A 67 9.67 3.92 -8.55
C SER A 67 9.60 5.38 -8.10
N HIS A 68 8.77 6.20 -8.77
CA HIS A 68 8.59 7.59 -8.40
C HIS A 68 7.90 7.75 -7.04
N VAL A 69 6.85 6.99 -6.75
CA VAL A 69 6.18 7.04 -5.43
C VAL A 69 7.15 6.65 -4.33
N LYS A 70 7.93 5.59 -4.52
CA LYS A 70 8.92 5.13 -3.54
C LYS A 70 9.93 6.23 -3.23
N ASP A 71 10.47 6.88 -4.26
CA ASP A 71 11.46 7.96 -4.10
C ASP A 71 10.86 9.16 -3.35
N MET A 72 9.66 9.59 -3.73
CA MET A 72 9.00 10.75 -3.10
C MET A 72 8.59 10.47 -1.65
N VAL A 73 8.14 9.26 -1.33
CA VAL A 73 7.82 8.87 0.05
C VAL A 73 9.10 8.77 0.89
N THR A 74 10.17 8.22 0.33
CA THR A 74 11.44 8.08 1.04
C THR A 74 12.07 9.45 1.33
N GLN A 75 12.15 10.31 0.32
CA GLN A 75 12.95 11.54 0.37
C GLN A 75 12.14 12.80 0.71
N GLY A 76 10.82 12.75 0.50
CA GLY A 76 9.98 13.95 0.52
C GLY A 76 10.21 14.84 -0.71
N ALA A 77 9.36 15.85 -0.89
CA ALA A 77 9.48 16.84 -1.95
C ALA A 77 8.72 18.13 -1.60
N GLY A 78 9.43 19.26 -1.56
CA GLY A 78 8.82 20.55 -1.22
C GLY A 78 8.15 20.51 0.15
N ILE A 79 6.82 20.63 0.19
CA ILE A 79 6.03 20.53 1.43
C ILE A 79 5.70 19.08 1.84
N MET A 80 5.87 18.12 0.94
CA MET A 80 5.67 16.70 1.25
C MET A 80 6.83 16.24 2.14
N PRO A 81 6.57 15.79 3.39
CA PRO A 81 7.62 15.35 4.29
C PRO A 81 8.26 14.05 3.79
N SER A 82 9.50 13.80 4.23
CA SER A 82 10.13 12.48 4.10
C SER A 82 9.52 11.51 5.12
N PHE A 83 9.32 10.26 4.69
CA PHE A 83 8.88 9.15 5.53
C PHE A 83 9.97 8.08 5.71
N GLY A 84 11.16 8.26 5.14
CA GLY A 84 12.24 7.26 5.17
C GLY A 84 12.74 6.92 6.58
N GLU A 85 12.51 7.79 7.57
CA GLU A 85 12.85 7.51 8.98
C GLU A 85 11.65 6.97 9.79
N SER A 86 10.42 7.09 9.28
CA SER A 86 9.19 6.74 10.01
C SER A 86 8.50 5.48 9.48
N LEU A 87 8.77 5.10 8.23
CA LEU A 87 8.27 3.89 7.59
C LEU A 87 9.41 2.93 7.29
N THR A 88 9.15 1.63 7.36
CA THR A 88 10.09 0.61 6.88
C THR A 88 10.09 0.56 5.35
N ASP A 89 11.16 0.03 4.75
CA ASP A 89 11.24 -0.17 3.30
C ASP A 89 10.01 -0.93 2.77
N GLU A 90 9.61 -2.00 3.45
CA GLU A 90 8.42 -2.80 3.10
C GLU A 90 7.12 -1.97 3.10
N GLN A 91 6.97 -1.05 4.07
CA GLN A 91 5.81 -0.14 4.12
C GLN A 91 5.85 0.88 2.98
N ILE A 92 7.01 1.43 2.67
CA ILE A 92 7.18 2.36 1.55
C ILE A 92 6.85 1.65 0.23
N GLU A 93 7.35 0.43 0.05
CA GLU A 93 7.01 -0.39 -1.11
C GLU A 93 5.52 -0.72 -1.18
N ALA A 94 4.85 -0.97 -0.06
CA ALA A 94 3.42 -1.23 -0.02
C ALA A 94 2.62 0.00 -0.49
N VAL A 95 2.94 1.20 0.00
CA VAL A 95 2.32 2.45 -0.46
C VAL A 95 2.60 2.69 -1.95
N ALA A 96 3.84 2.49 -2.39
CA ALA A 96 4.20 2.67 -3.78
C ALA A 96 3.43 1.72 -4.70
N ALA A 97 3.33 0.45 -4.33
CA ALA A 97 2.57 -0.56 -5.06
C ALA A 97 1.08 -0.21 -5.11
N TYR A 98 0.51 0.20 -3.97
CA TYR A 98 -0.89 0.60 -3.91
C TYR A 98 -1.19 1.79 -4.81
N VAL A 99 -0.44 2.89 -4.70
CA VAL A 99 -0.70 4.12 -5.46
C VAL A 99 -0.53 3.90 -6.95
N SER A 100 0.56 3.25 -7.41
CA SER A 100 0.76 3.01 -8.84
C SER A 100 -0.31 2.06 -9.40
N HIS A 101 -0.68 1.01 -8.64
CA HIS A 101 -1.70 0.05 -9.05
C HIS A 101 -3.07 0.72 -9.28
N VAL A 102 -3.57 1.47 -8.29
CA VAL A 102 -4.94 2.01 -8.36
C VAL A 102 -5.07 3.22 -9.29
N THR A 103 -3.97 3.94 -9.54
CA THR A 103 -3.94 5.06 -10.49
C THR A 103 -3.65 4.62 -11.93
N GLY A 104 -3.19 3.36 -12.11
CA GLY A 104 -2.72 2.84 -13.39
C GLY A 104 -1.38 3.41 -13.83
N GLY A 105 -0.55 3.84 -12.87
CA GLY A 105 0.85 4.18 -13.09
C GLY A 105 1.70 2.94 -13.36
N ASP A 106 2.93 3.14 -13.87
CA ASP A 106 3.82 2.01 -14.15
C ASP A 106 4.18 1.26 -12.86
N PRO A 107 4.08 -0.09 -12.82
CA PRO A 107 4.34 -0.87 -11.61
C PRO A 107 5.83 -1.03 -11.26
N SER A 108 6.76 -0.47 -12.05
CA SER A 108 8.21 -0.72 -11.99
C SER A 108 9.07 0.49 -11.57
#